data_AF-A0A0F2S5N5-F1
#
_entry.id   AF-A0A0F2S5N5-F1
#
_cell.length_a   1.000
_cell.length_b   1.000
_cell.length_c   1.000
_cell.angle_alpha   90.00
_cell.angle_beta   90.00
_cell.angle_gamma   90.00
#
_symmetry.space_group_name_H-M   'P 1'
#
loop_
_entity.id
_entity.type
_entity.pdbx_description
1 polymer ?
#
loop_
_entity_poly.entity_id
_entity_poly.type
_entity_poly.pdbx_seq_one_letter_code
_entity_poly.pdbx_strand_id
1 'polypeptide(L)'
;MSNSLTDKYEVFVSAEGTEYRWKKSQEIVVKLTSKEINLLKLKVNLSQDSDILNRESGNGIAMGIPISLSNTRLLELSRQLASVIENEPTIIFSDHVIERLVLESFESYPDKRGWSNEEEVKNCVLTVRRVHGVRLNVDHDHPLNTDSIKYLYPHIALVIQGKKDDNADGRLVLAVLTDNEIRVITIL
;
A
#
# COMPACT_ATOMS: atom_id res chain seq x y z
N MET A 1 0.36 -9.46 -37.34
CA MET A 1 1.45 -8.52 -37.00
C MET A 1 1.49 -8.38 -35.49
N SER A 2 2.46 -9.02 -34.84
CA SER A 2 2.60 -9.11 -33.39
C SER A 2 3.38 -7.91 -32.87
N ASN A 3 2.69 -6.93 -32.28
CA ASN A 3 3.32 -6.01 -31.35
C ASN A 3 3.44 -6.72 -30.00
N SER A 4 4.43 -7.60 -29.87
CA SER A 4 4.91 -8.06 -28.56
C SER A 4 5.68 -6.90 -27.94
N LEU A 5 4.94 -5.92 -27.41
CA LEU A 5 5.46 -5.07 -26.34
C LEU A 5 5.77 -6.04 -25.21
N THR A 6 7.03 -6.46 -25.10
CA THR A 6 7.51 -7.14 -23.90
C THR A 6 7.18 -6.21 -22.75
N ASP A 7 6.24 -6.63 -21.90
CA ASP A 7 5.86 -5.89 -20.71
C ASP A 7 7.13 -5.67 -19.89
N LYS A 8 7.69 -4.45 -19.95
CA LYS A 8 8.94 -4.13 -19.27
C LYS A 8 8.63 -3.92 -17.79
N TYR A 9 9.02 -4.92 -17.00
CA TYR A 9 9.04 -4.81 -15.56
C TYR A 9 10.25 -3.98 -15.12
N GLU A 10 10.04 -3.12 -14.13
CA GLU A 10 11.12 -2.64 -13.28
C GLU A 10 11.49 -3.77 -12.31
N VAL A 11 12.77 -4.10 -12.20
CA VAL A 11 13.25 -5.19 -11.36
C VAL A 11 14.06 -4.64 -10.20
N PHE A 12 13.71 -5.08 -9.00
CA PHE A 12 14.45 -4.85 -7.76
C PHE A 12 14.97 -6.19 -7.26
N VAL A 13 16.21 -6.25 -6.77
CA VAL A 13 16.81 -7.49 -6.25
C VAL A 13 17.15 -7.28 -4.78
N SER A 14 16.71 -8.18 -3.90
CA SER A 14 17.01 -8.09 -2.46
C SER A 14 18.43 -8.53 -2.12
N ALA A 15 18.83 -8.37 -0.86
CA ALA A 15 20.12 -8.86 -0.36
C ALA A 15 20.27 -10.39 -0.50
N GLU A 16 19.15 -11.12 -0.52
CA GLU A 16 19.09 -12.59 -0.64
C GLU A 16 18.97 -13.07 -2.10
N GLY A 17 18.92 -12.14 -3.06
CA GLY A 17 18.88 -12.44 -4.49
C GLY A 17 17.49 -12.62 -5.08
N THR A 18 16.42 -12.43 -4.32
CA THR A 18 15.04 -12.51 -4.81
C THR A 18 14.70 -11.31 -5.69
N GLU A 19 14.10 -11.58 -6.84
CA GLU A 19 13.64 -10.57 -7.79
C GLU A 19 12.22 -10.11 -7.45
N TYR A 20 12.03 -8.81 -7.33
CA TYR A 20 10.73 -8.17 -7.19
C TYR A 20 10.42 -7.41 -8.48
N ARG A 21 9.38 -7.83 -9.18
CA ARG A 21 9.01 -7.33 -10.50
C ARG A 21 7.81 -6.40 -10.41
N TRP A 22 8.00 -5.15 -10.80
CA TRP A 22 6.96 -4.13 -10.80
C TRP A 22 6.62 -3.65 -12.20
N LYS A 23 5.35 -3.77 -12.58
CA LYS A 23 4.85 -3.27 -13.87
C LYS A 23 4.54 -1.77 -13.77
N LYS A 24 5.60 -0.96 -13.73
CA LYS A 24 5.53 0.51 -13.59
C LYS A 24 4.57 1.20 -14.57
N SER A 25 4.42 0.67 -15.79
CA SER A 25 3.54 1.27 -16.81
C SER A 25 2.06 1.25 -16.44
N GLN A 26 1.65 0.43 -15.48
CA GLN A 26 0.29 0.35 -14.97
C GLN A 26 0.04 1.23 -13.75
N GLU A 27 1.06 1.92 -13.22
CA GLU A 27 0.88 2.92 -12.16
C GLU A 27 0.25 4.20 -12.72
N ILE A 28 -0.90 4.58 -12.18
CA ILE A 28 -1.72 5.70 -12.67
C ILE A 28 -1.51 6.96 -11.82
N VAL A 29 -1.45 6.79 -10.49
CA VAL A 29 -1.52 7.88 -9.51
C VAL A 29 -0.13 8.30 -9.06
N VAL A 30 0.67 7.36 -8.55
CA VAL A 30 1.96 7.68 -7.92
C VAL A 30 3.11 7.44 -8.89
N LYS A 31 3.31 8.38 -9.82
CA LYS A 31 4.41 8.28 -10.80
C LYS A 31 5.75 8.60 -10.13
N LEU A 32 6.55 7.57 -9.86
CA LEU A 32 7.90 7.73 -9.32
C LEU A 32 8.89 8.25 -10.37
N THR A 33 9.70 9.21 -9.95
CA THR A 33 10.86 9.72 -10.69
C THR A 33 11.96 8.67 -10.76
N SER A 34 12.88 8.81 -11.72
CA SER A 34 14.05 7.92 -11.83
C SER A 34 14.91 7.92 -10.57
N LYS A 35 15.00 9.06 -9.87
CA LYS A 35 15.75 9.18 -8.60
C LYS A 35 15.08 8.35 -7.49
N GLU A 36 13.76 8.47 -7.33
CA GLU A 36 13.00 7.70 -6.35
C GLU A 36 13.09 6.19 -6.63
N ILE A 37 13.06 5.78 -7.90
CA ILE A 37 13.23 4.38 -8.30
C ILE A 37 14.64 3.88 -7.98
N ASN A 38 15.68 4.67 -8.24
CA ASN A 38 17.05 4.27 -7.90
C ASN A 38 17.26 4.16 -6.39
N LEU A 39 16.67 5.06 -5.60
CA LEU A 39 16.68 4.94 -4.13
C LEU A 39 15.92 3.69 -3.66
N LEU A 40 14.79 3.38 -4.30
CA LEU A 40 14.03 2.17 -4.02
C LEU A 40 14.85 0.91 -4.33
N LYS A 41 15.55 0.86 -5.48
CA LYS A 41 16.47 -0.24 -5.82
C LYS A 41 17.56 -0.43 -4.77
N LEU A 42 18.21 0.66 -4.37
CA LEU A 42 19.22 0.60 -3.32
C LEU A 42 18.65 0.06 -2.01
N LYS A 43 17.45 0.51 -1.63
CA LYS A 43 16.78 0.06 -0.41
C LYS A 43 16.45 -1.43 -0.46
N VAL A 44 15.86 -1.91 -1.55
CA VAL A 44 15.52 -3.33 -1.72
C VAL A 44 16.79 -4.19 -1.65
N ASN A 45 17.86 -3.77 -2.33
CA ASN A 45 19.15 -4.46 -2.30
C ASN A 45 19.79 -4.56 -0.90
N LEU A 46 19.36 -3.72 0.04
CA LEU A 46 19.82 -3.74 1.43
C LEU A 46 18.82 -4.40 2.39
N SER A 47 17.65 -4.82 1.90
CA SER A 47 16.58 -5.41 2.70
C SER A 47 16.61 -6.94 2.59
N GLN A 48 16.21 -7.63 3.66
CA GLN A 48 15.97 -9.07 3.66
C GLN A 48 14.58 -9.36 3.08
N ASP A 49 14.35 -10.56 2.52
CA ASP A 49 13.04 -10.92 1.99
C ASP A 49 11.99 -11.02 3.09
N SER A 50 12.39 -11.45 4.28
CA SER A 50 11.51 -11.47 5.46
C SER A 50 10.93 -10.09 5.78
N ASP A 51 11.70 -9.01 5.58
CA ASP A 51 11.21 -7.64 5.77
C ASP A 51 10.26 -7.20 4.65
N ILE A 52 10.49 -7.64 3.41
CA ILE A 52 9.71 -7.24 2.23
C ILE A 52 8.39 -8.01 2.14
N LEU A 53 8.43 -9.32 2.39
CA LEU A 53 7.32 -10.27 2.25
C LEU A 53 6.39 -10.30 3.46
N ASN A 54 6.71 -9.55 4.52
CA ASN A 54 5.91 -9.55 5.73
C ASN A 54 4.47 -9.09 5.43
N ARG A 55 3.50 -9.94 5.83
CA ARG A 55 2.05 -9.72 5.71
C ARG A 55 1.40 -9.19 6.99
N GLU A 56 2.17 -9.04 8.07
CA GLU A 56 1.65 -8.68 9.38
C GLU A 56 2.01 -7.23 9.73
N SER A 57 0.98 -6.40 9.97
CA SER A 57 1.16 -5.06 10.51
C SER A 57 0.85 -4.94 12.01
N GLY A 58 1.54 -5.65 12.89
CA GLY A 58 1.27 -5.60 14.34
C GLY A 58 1.70 -4.33 15.12
N ASN A 59 2.00 -3.19 14.47
CA ASN A 59 2.78 -2.05 15.02
C ASN A 59 4.32 -2.24 15.05
N GLY A 60 4.90 -2.77 13.96
CA GLY A 60 6.35 -2.73 13.67
C GLY A 60 6.66 -2.79 12.16
N ILE A 61 5.87 -2.08 11.35
CA ILE A 61 5.31 -2.57 10.07
C ILE A 61 6.27 -2.52 8.85
N ALA A 62 6.39 -3.62 8.11
CA ALA A 62 6.45 -3.59 6.64
C ALA A 62 5.35 -4.49 6.04
N MET A 63 4.48 -3.87 5.24
CA MET A 63 3.59 -4.50 4.27
C MET A 63 3.90 -3.74 3.00
N GLY A 64 4.66 -4.37 2.12
CA GLY A 64 5.32 -3.73 0.99
C GLY A 64 6.57 -2.91 1.34
N ILE A 65 7.31 -2.55 0.31
CA ILE A 65 8.58 -1.80 0.37
C ILE A 65 8.27 -0.31 0.57
N PRO A 66 8.68 0.34 1.67
CA PRO A 66 8.42 1.76 1.87
C PRO A 66 9.24 2.60 0.89
N ILE A 67 8.60 3.53 0.20
CA ILE A 67 9.25 4.43 -0.75
C ILE A 67 9.49 5.78 -0.08
N SER A 68 10.75 6.24 -0.09
CA SER A 68 11.13 7.53 0.48
C SER A 68 10.72 8.66 -0.46
N LEU A 69 9.69 9.42 -0.08
CA LEU A 69 9.25 10.63 -0.77
C LEU A 69 9.56 11.88 0.07
N SER A 70 9.73 13.02 -0.59
CA SER A 70 9.86 14.31 0.11
C SER A 70 8.52 14.75 0.70
N ASN A 71 8.55 15.62 1.72
CA ASN A 71 7.33 16.19 2.30
C ASN A 71 6.46 16.92 1.25
N THR A 72 7.08 17.60 0.28
CA THR A 72 6.37 18.23 -0.84
C THR A 72 5.62 17.19 -1.68
N ARG A 73 6.24 16.06 -2.00
CA ARG A 73 5.60 14.97 -2.74
C ARG A 73 4.45 14.34 -1.95
N LEU A 74 4.61 14.15 -0.64
CA LEU A 74 3.52 13.65 0.21
C LEU A 74 2.34 14.62 0.27
N LEU A 75 2.60 15.94 0.30
CA LEU A 75 1.55 16.95 0.26
C LEU A 75 0.81 16.98 -1.08
N GLU A 76 1.52 16.81 -2.21
CA GLU A 76 0.90 16.66 -3.53
C GLU A 76 -0.04 15.45 -3.59
N LEU A 77 0.42 14.29 -3.09
CA LEU A 77 -0.40 13.09 -3.02
C LEU A 77 -1.61 13.28 -2.10
N SER A 78 -1.45 14.00 -0.99
CA SER A 78 -2.57 14.33 -0.10
C SER A 78 -3.64 15.18 -0.79
N ARG A 79 -3.24 16.12 -1.67
CA ARG A 79 -4.19 16.93 -2.46
C ARG A 79 -4.87 16.11 -3.56
N GLN A 80 -4.13 15.22 -4.22
CA GLN A 80 -4.71 14.30 -5.22
C GLN A 80 -5.74 13.39 -4.57
N LEU A 81 -5.42 12.81 -3.41
CA LEU A 81 -6.35 11.99 -2.64
C LEU A 81 -7.60 12.78 -2.22
N ALA A 82 -7.45 14.02 -1.75
CA ALA A 82 -8.60 14.87 -1.43
C ALA A 82 -9.52 15.07 -2.66
N SER A 83 -8.93 15.32 -3.83
CA SER A 83 -9.70 15.44 -5.08
C SER A 83 -10.39 14.14 -5.49
N VAL A 84 -9.75 12.98 -5.28
CA VAL A 84 -10.40 11.67 -5.51
C VAL A 84 -11.58 11.49 -4.56
N ILE A 85 -11.44 11.85 -3.28
CA ILE A 85 -12.51 11.76 -2.28
C ILE A 85 -13.69 12.68 -2.61
N GLU A 86 -13.42 13.90 -3.09
CA GLU A 86 -14.45 14.86 -3.52
C GLU A 86 -15.31 14.34 -4.68
N ASN A 87 -14.80 13.41 -5.48
CA ASN A 87 -15.54 12.74 -6.56
C ASN A 87 -16.34 11.52 -6.10
N GLU A 88 -16.54 11.34 -4.78
CA GLU A 88 -17.30 10.25 -4.17
C GLU A 88 -16.87 8.85 -4.66
N PRO A 89 -15.61 8.46 -4.41
CA PRO A 89 -15.06 7.23 -4.96
C PRO A 89 -15.70 6.01 -4.32
N THR A 90 -15.70 4.89 -5.04
CA THR A 90 -16.09 3.61 -4.45
C THR A 90 -14.97 3.13 -3.53
N ILE A 91 -15.29 2.89 -2.25
CA ILE A 91 -14.33 2.34 -1.27
C ILE A 91 -14.52 0.83 -1.21
N ILE A 92 -13.43 0.09 -1.46
CA ILE A 92 -13.41 -1.38 -1.48
C ILE A 92 -12.41 -1.88 -0.44
N PHE A 93 -12.75 -2.94 0.27
CA PHE A 93 -11.87 -3.59 1.24
C PHE A 93 -11.25 -4.85 0.62
N SER A 94 -9.96 -5.08 0.85
CA SER A 94 -9.35 -6.38 0.58
C SER A 94 -9.85 -7.44 1.56
N ASP A 95 -9.78 -8.71 1.18
CA ASP A 95 -10.11 -9.82 2.08
C ASP A 95 -9.27 -9.75 3.37
N HIS A 96 -8.01 -9.33 3.26
CA HIS A 96 -7.15 -9.11 4.42
C HIS A 96 -7.71 -8.09 5.42
N VAL A 97 -8.31 -6.98 4.95
CA VAL A 97 -8.97 -6.02 5.86
C VAL A 97 -10.13 -6.69 6.59
N ILE A 98 -10.95 -7.47 5.88
CA ILE A 98 -12.11 -8.16 6.45
C ILE A 98 -11.65 -9.17 7.51
N GLU A 99 -10.66 -10.01 7.18
CA GLU A 99 -10.06 -10.95 8.12
C GLU A 99 -9.55 -10.24 9.38
N ARG A 100 -8.84 -9.11 9.21
CA ARG A 100 -8.33 -8.32 10.34
C ARG A 100 -9.46 -7.76 11.19
N LEU A 101 -10.54 -7.23 10.61
CA LEU A 101 -11.69 -6.74 11.37
C LEU A 101 -12.38 -7.85 12.17
N VAL A 102 -12.49 -9.06 11.60
CA VAL A 102 -12.98 -10.23 12.32
C VAL A 102 -12.07 -10.56 13.51
N LEU A 103 -10.74 -10.53 13.32
CA LEU A 103 -9.78 -10.76 14.42
C LEU A 103 -9.90 -9.70 15.53
N GLU A 104 -10.06 -8.42 15.17
CA GLU A 104 -10.26 -7.31 16.11
C GLU A 104 -11.52 -7.48 16.98
N SER A 105 -12.53 -8.22 16.50
CA SER A 105 -13.76 -8.48 17.24
C SER A 105 -13.58 -9.41 18.45
N PHE A 106 -12.56 -10.30 18.43
CA PHE A 106 -12.31 -11.20 19.56
C PHE A 106 -11.63 -10.46 20.72
N GLU A 107 -12.28 -10.35 21.89
CA GLU A 107 -11.77 -9.64 23.06
C GLU A 107 -10.31 -9.97 23.44
N SER A 108 -9.92 -11.24 23.31
CA SER A 108 -8.58 -11.72 23.66
C SER A 108 -7.53 -11.59 22.56
N TYR A 109 -7.83 -10.94 21.43
CA TYR A 109 -6.86 -10.80 20.34
C TYR A 109 -5.71 -9.87 20.78
N PRO A 110 -4.45 -10.37 20.84
CA PRO A 110 -3.34 -9.62 21.44
C PRO A 110 -2.92 -8.39 20.61
N ASP A 111 -3.15 -8.41 19.30
CA ASP A 111 -2.74 -7.35 18.37
C ASP A 111 -3.91 -6.46 17.94
N LYS A 112 -4.86 -6.19 18.85
CA LYS A 112 -5.94 -5.24 18.59
C LYS A 112 -5.39 -3.84 18.32
N ARG A 113 -5.81 -3.28 17.20
CA ARG A 113 -5.57 -1.89 16.77
C ARG A 113 -6.77 -1.00 17.08
N GLY A 114 -7.87 -1.60 17.54
CA GLY A 114 -9.06 -0.91 18.00
C GLY A 114 -9.96 -0.46 16.85
N TRP A 115 -10.07 -1.28 15.81
CA TRP A 115 -11.06 -1.14 14.74
C TRP A 115 -12.27 -2.01 15.06
N SER A 116 -13.47 -1.44 14.93
CA SER A 116 -14.70 -2.10 15.32
C SER A 116 -15.46 -2.67 14.11
N ASN A 117 -15.41 -1.99 12.96
CA ASN A 117 -16.16 -2.36 11.76
C ASN A 117 -15.63 -1.65 10.50
N GLU A 118 -16.18 -2.02 9.34
CA GLU A 118 -15.85 -1.42 8.03
C GLU A 118 -16.26 0.05 7.91
N GLU A 119 -17.32 0.48 8.59
CA GLU A 119 -17.81 1.87 8.53
C GLU A 119 -16.78 2.84 9.12
N GLU A 120 -16.13 2.48 10.22
CA GLU A 120 -15.03 3.26 10.80
C GLU A 120 -13.83 3.34 9.85
N VAL A 121 -13.50 2.25 9.15
CA VAL A 121 -12.42 2.25 8.15
C VAL A 121 -12.78 3.14 6.97
N LYS A 122 -14.04 3.07 6.50
CA LYS A 122 -14.57 3.93 5.44
C LYS A 122 -14.51 5.40 5.86
N ASN A 123 -14.94 5.72 7.07
CA ASN A 123 -14.88 7.07 7.62
C ASN A 123 -13.42 7.56 7.69
N CYS A 124 -12.48 6.71 8.08
CA CYS A 124 -11.06 7.04 8.08
C CYS A 124 -10.53 7.38 6.69
N VAL A 125 -10.95 6.65 5.66
CA VAL A 125 -10.58 6.97 4.27
C VAL A 125 -11.16 8.31 3.84
N LEU A 126 -12.45 8.55 4.12
CA LEU A 126 -13.16 9.76 3.69
C LEU A 126 -12.72 11.04 4.43
N THR A 127 -12.27 10.90 5.67
CA THR A 127 -11.84 12.02 6.53
C THR A 127 -10.33 12.21 6.54
N VAL A 128 -9.66 11.79 5.47
CA VAL A 128 -8.21 11.84 5.38
C VAL A 128 -7.68 13.25 5.63
N ARG A 129 -6.64 13.33 6.45
CA ARG A 129 -5.96 14.60 6.80
C ARG A 129 -4.53 14.63 6.28
N ARG A 130 -3.91 13.45 6.14
CA ARG A 130 -2.49 13.35 5.84
C ARG A 130 -2.15 12.03 5.15
N VAL A 131 -1.25 12.12 4.17
CA VAL A 131 -0.49 10.98 3.66
C VAL A 131 0.86 10.94 4.40
N HIS A 132 1.15 9.85 5.10
CA HIS A 132 2.39 9.66 5.88
C HIS A 132 3.52 9.05 5.07
N GLY A 133 3.18 8.32 4.02
CA GLY A 133 4.16 7.63 3.20
C GLY A 133 3.48 6.84 2.11
N VAL A 134 4.30 6.17 1.29
CA VAL A 134 3.81 5.28 0.24
C VAL A 134 4.61 3.99 0.24
N ARG A 135 4.00 2.92 -0.27
CA ARG A 135 4.57 1.57 -0.25
C ARG A 135 4.30 0.83 -1.53
N LEU A 136 5.27 0.03 -1.96
CA LEU A 136 5.14 -0.87 -3.07
C LEU A 136 4.90 -2.29 -2.55
N ASN A 137 3.68 -2.80 -2.69
CA ASN A 137 3.27 -4.05 -2.06
C ASN A 137 3.56 -5.26 -2.93
N VAL A 138 3.88 -6.38 -2.30
CA VAL A 138 3.93 -7.68 -2.96
C VAL A 138 2.52 -8.15 -3.25
N ASP A 139 2.26 -8.51 -4.50
CA ASP A 139 1.06 -9.22 -4.90
C ASP A 139 1.28 -10.69 -4.59
N HIS A 140 0.96 -11.05 -3.35
CA HIS A 140 1.21 -12.36 -2.80
C HIS A 140 0.46 -13.49 -3.50
N ASP A 141 -0.68 -13.17 -4.10
CA ASP A 141 -1.56 -14.11 -4.78
C ASP A 141 -1.32 -14.13 -6.30
N HIS A 142 -0.30 -13.40 -6.77
CA HIS A 142 0.07 -13.38 -8.18
C HIS A 142 0.45 -14.80 -8.66
N PRO A 143 -0.17 -15.32 -9.73
CA PRO A 143 -0.03 -16.73 -10.13
C PRO A 143 1.37 -17.11 -10.63
N LEU A 144 2.22 -16.12 -10.93
CA LEU A 144 3.60 -16.31 -11.38
C LEU A 144 4.64 -16.15 -10.27
N ASN A 145 4.23 -15.98 -9.01
CA ASN A 145 5.16 -15.96 -7.89
C ASN A 145 5.89 -17.31 -7.77
N THR A 146 7.21 -17.25 -7.56
CA THR A 146 8.07 -18.37 -7.22
C THR A 146 8.86 -18.03 -5.95
N ASP A 147 9.69 -18.93 -5.45
CA ASP A 147 10.54 -18.63 -4.29
C ASP A 147 11.52 -17.47 -4.54
N SER A 148 12.06 -17.37 -5.76
CA SER A 148 13.06 -16.37 -6.14
C SER A 148 12.52 -15.20 -6.96
N ILE A 149 11.24 -15.23 -7.37
CA ILE A 149 10.62 -14.18 -8.16
C ILE A 149 9.25 -13.84 -7.56
N LYS A 150 9.10 -12.59 -7.18
CA LYS A 150 7.88 -12.03 -6.60
C LYS A 150 7.36 -10.91 -7.48
N TYR A 151 6.05 -10.85 -7.63
CA TYR A 151 5.39 -9.80 -8.37
C TYR A 151 4.85 -8.75 -7.40
N LEU A 152 5.05 -7.48 -7.75
CA LEU A 152 4.59 -6.34 -6.99
C LEU A 152 3.29 -5.84 -7.61
N TYR A 153 2.35 -5.40 -6.77
CA TYR A 153 1.16 -4.70 -7.25
C TYR A 153 1.58 -3.52 -8.13
N PRO A 154 0.91 -3.31 -9.28
CA PRO A 154 1.25 -2.21 -10.17
C PRO A 154 1.03 -0.85 -9.50
N HIS A 155 0.05 -0.77 -8.60
CA HIS A 155 -0.30 0.45 -7.89
C HIS A 155 0.41 0.54 -6.53
N ILE A 156 1.04 1.69 -6.29
CA ILE A 156 1.65 2.08 -5.03
C ILE A 156 0.54 2.44 -4.04
N ALA A 157 0.61 1.84 -2.86
CA ALA A 157 -0.32 2.16 -1.78
C ALA A 157 0.15 3.37 -0.99
N LEU A 158 -0.80 4.16 -0.52
CA LEU A 158 -0.63 5.30 0.35
C LEU A 158 -0.89 4.87 1.80
N VAL A 159 0.00 5.27 2.70
CA VAL A 159 -0.24 5.22 4.15
C VAL A 159 -0.96 6.50 4.51
N ILE A 160 -2.24 6.40 4.81
CA ILE A 160 -3.11 7.56 5.01
C ILE A 160 -3.62 7.61 6.45
N GLN A 161 -3.78 8.82 6.98
CA GLN A 161 -4.35 9.07 8.30
C GLN A 161 -5.66 9.84 8.18
N GLY A 162 -6.72 9.27 8.73
CA GLY A 162 -8.01 9.94 8.88
C GLY A 162 -8.64 9.62 10.23
N LYS A 163 -9.89 10.02 10.43
CA LYS A 163 -10.58 9.82 11.70
C LYS A 163 -11.31 8.48 11.75
N LYS A 164 -11.22 7.82 12.90
CA LYS A 164 -12.07 6.66 13.21
C LYS A 164 -13.52 7.10 13.44
N ASP A 165 -13.71 8.08 14.33
CA ASP A 165 -14.97 8.73 14.67
C ASP A 165 -14.75 10.26 14.82
N ASP A 166 -15.81 11.03 15.02
CA ASP A 166 -15.72 12.50 15.08
C ASP A 166 -14.77 13.05 16.17
N ASN A 167 -14.50 12.26 17.22
CA ASN A 167 -13.79 12.66 18.44
C ASN A 167 -12.43 11.96 18.66
N ALA A 168 -12.03 11.00 17.82
CA ALA A 168 -10.83 10.20 18.00
C ALA A 168 -9.57 10.78 17.34
N ASP A 169 -8.41 10.39 17.90
CA ASP A 169 -7.11 10.52 17.26
C ASP A 169 -7.09 9.79 15.91
N GLY A 170 -6.38 10.36 14.93
CA GLY A 170 -6.39 9.83 13.58
C GLY A 170 -5.75 8.44 13.48
N ARG A 171 -6.43 7.49 12.84
CA ARG A 171 -5.96 6.12 12.57
C ARG A 171 -5.32 6.01 11.20
N LEU A 172 -4.47 5.00 11.03
CA LEU A 172 -3.75 4.76 9.79
C LEU A 172 -4.37 3.61 9.01
N VAL A 173 -4.47 3.78 7.70
CA VAL A 173 -4.81 2.69 6.78
C VAL A 173 -3.86 2.71 5.58
N LEU A 174 -3.66 1.56 4.97
CA LEU A 174 -2.92 1.44 3.72
C LEU A 174 -3.93 1.29 2.58
N ALA A 175 -3.93 2.23 1.63
CA ALA A 175 -4.91 2.27 0.54
C ALA A 175 -4.25 2.45 -0.82
N VAL A 176 -4.76 1.75 -1.83
CA VAL A 176 -4.42 1.94 -3.24
C VAL A 176 -5.49 2.82 -3.88
N LEU A 177 -5.04 3.80 -4.66
CA LEU A 177 -5.93 4.69 -5.41
C LEU A 177 -5.96 4.31 -6.88
N THR A 178 -7.16 4.30 -7.46
CA THR A 178 -7.38 4.39 -8.90
C THR A 178 -8.21 5.65 -9.19
N ASP A 179 -8.59 5.87 -10.45
CA ASP A 179 -9.32 7.08 -10.84
C ASP A 179 -10.70 7.20 -10.15
N ASN A 180 -11.36 6.07 -9.86
CA ASN A 180 -12.73 6.04 -9.30
C ASN A 180 -12.87 5.18 -8.03
N GLU A 181 -11.79 4.52 -7.59
CA GLU A 181 -11.84 3.59 -6.46
C GLU A 181 -10.71 3.85 -5.48
N ILE A 182 -11.03 3.66 -4.19
CA ILE A 182 -10.05 3.56 -3.12
C ILE A 182 -10.12 2.15 -2.56
N ARG A 183 -9.10 1.34 -2.80
CA ARG A 183 -9.00 -0.01 -2.24
C ARG A 183 -8.17 0.02 -0.96
N VAL A 184 -8.79 -0.25 0.18
CA VAL A 184 -8.08 -0.43 1.45
C VAL A 184 -7.45 -1.81 1.46
N ILE A 185 -6.12 -1.86 1.58
CA ILE A 185 -5.33 -3.09 1.57
C ILE A 185 -5.14 -3.62 2.98
N THR A 186 -4.99 -2.73 3.97
CA THR A 186 -4.95 -3.09 5.39
C THR A 186 -5.31 -1.91 6.29
N ILE A 187 -5.76 -2.24 7.49
CA ILE A 187 -5.84 -1.34 8.64
C ILE A 187 -4.52 -1.41 9.42
N LEU A 188 -4.01 -0.27 9.91
CA LEU A 188 -2.73 -0.17 10.61
C LEU A 188 -2.91 0.20 12.08
#